data_AF-B8CVF9-F1
#
_entry.id   AF-B8CVF9-F1
#
_cell.length_a   1.000
_cell.length_b   1.000
_cell.length_c   1.000
_cell.angle_alpha   90.00
_cell.angle_beta   90.00
_cell.angle_gamma   90.00
#
_symmetry.space_group_name_H-M   'P 1'
#
loop_
_entity.id
_entity.type
_entity.pdbx_description
1 polymer ?
#
loop_
_entity_poly.entity_id
_entity_poly.type
_entity_poly.pdbx_seq_one_letter_code
_entity_poly.pdbx_strand_id
1 'polypeptide(L)'
;MLLHFKNCLLLLLLLLPFQLQAGDSPYKPKSNTWVLHSEAQTEQEGSFVLLGVAHTFDVKHQQLTDLKRIFETFKPSLVLLEGGTWPSKNNIEAAVECCGEMGFMTFLAEQSSIQVETWEGNLKQEALSVLEKYNTRGAQSILCTKAGAAISTKWCRA
;
A
#
# COMPACT_ATOMS: atom_id res chain seq x y z
N MET A 1 20.10 -11.83 68.31
CA MET A 1 18.78 -11.22 68.02
C MET A 1 19.08 -9.85 67.42
N LEU A 2 18.77 -9.46 66.19
CA LEU A 2 17.92 -9.98 65.11
C LEU A 2 18.63 -9.74 63.76
N LEU A 3 18.45 -10.66 62.82
CA LEU A 3 18.74 -10.50 61.39
C LEU A 3 17.72 -9.53 60.75
N HIS A 4 18.18 -8.56 59.97
CA HIS A 4 17.33 -7.67 59.18
C HIS A 4 17.17 -8.17 57.74
N PHE A 5 15.91 -8.15 57.30
CA PHE A 5 15.37 -8.85 56.15
C PHE A 5 15.59 -8.09 54.84
N LYS A 6 16.07 -8.85 53.86
CA LYS A 6 15.98 -8.72 52.40
C LYS A 6 14.87 -7.79 51.87
N ASN A 7 15.26 -6.72 51.18
CA ASN A 7 14.47 -6.11 50.10
C ASN A 7 15.02 -6.64 48.77
N CYS A 8 14.52 -7.79 48.35
CA CYS A 8 14.75 -8.35 47.03
C CYS A 8 13.64 -7.81 46.11
N LEU A 9 13.95 -6.71 45.43
CA LEU A 9 13.11 -6.13 44.39
C LEU A 9 13.09 -7.13 43.22
N LEU A 10 12.11 -8.03 43.23
CA LEU A 10 11.88 -9.01 42.19
C LEU A 10 11.30 -8.29 40.97
N LEU A 11 12.18 -7.85 40.08
CA LEU A 11 11.84 -7.32 38.76
C LEU A 11 11.28 -8.47 37.91
N LEU A 12 9.98 -8.72 38.01
CA LEU A 12 9.27 -9.71 37.21
C LEU A 12 9.11 -9.15 35.78
N LEU A 13 10.14 -9.31 34.96
CA LEU A 13 10.10 -9.13 33.51
C LEU A 13 9.15 -10.21 32.94
N LEU A 14 7.87 -9.84 32.80
CA LEU A 14 6.87 -10.60 32.07
C LEU A 14 7.27 -10.62 30.59
N LEU A 15 7.98 -11.68 30.20
CA LEU A 15 8.15 -12.09 28.81
C LEU A 15 6.80 -12.60 28.30
N LEU A 16 5.90 -11.70 27.92
CA LEU A 16 4.70 -12.07 27.18
C LEU A 16 5.12 -12.35 25.73
N PRO A 17 4.91 -13.57 25.21
CA PRO A 17 5.14 -13.84 23.81
C PRO A 17 4.12 -13.02 23.00
N PHE A 18 4.60 -12.08 22.19
CA PHE A 18 3.81 -11.43 21.16
C PHE A 18 3.33 -12.52 20.20
N GLN A 19 2.09 -12.99 20.38
CA GLN A 19 1.42 -13.79 19.37
C GLN A 19 0.84 -12.80 18.36
N LEU A 20 1.52 -12.68 17.22
CA LEU A 20 0.97 -12.03 16.04
C LEU A 20 -0.16 -12.93 15.53
N GLN A 21 -1.36 -12.73 16.05
CA GLN A 21 -2.55 -13.40 15.54
C GLN A 21 -2.96 -12.67 14.26
N ALA A 22 -2.93 -13.38 13.14
CA ALA A 22 -3.66 -12.93 11.96
C ALA A 22 -5.14 -13.05 12.30
N GLY A 23 -5.74 -11.97 12.77
CA GLY A 23 -7.17 -11.92 13.03
C GLY A 23 -7.93 -12.25 11.75
N ASP A 24 -8.92 -13.14 11.86
CA ASP A 24 -9.83 -13.41 10.75
C ASP A 24 -10.49 -12.09 10.34
N SER A 25 -10.20 -11.62 9.12
CA SER A 25 -10.88 -10.44 8.56
C SER A 25 -12.40 -10.69 8.65
N PRO A 26 -13.18 -9.79 9.26
CA PRO A 26 -14.62 -10.00 9.43
C PRO A 26 -15.35 -10.09 8.08
N TYR A 27 -14.70 -9.66 6.99
CA TYR A 27 -15.20 -9.82 5.64
C TYR A 27 -14.33 -10.72 4.77
N LYS A 28 -14.96 -11.73 4.16
CA LYS A 28 -14.39 -12.58 3.11
C LYS A 28 -14.92 -12.13 1.75
N PRO A 29 -14.06 -11.68 0.81
CA PRO A 29 -14.46 -11.30 -0.53
C PRO A 29 -15.19 -12.42 -1.28
N LYS A 30 -16.11 -12.04 -2.17
CA LYS A 30 -16.80 -12.96 -3.09
C LYS A 30 -16.16 -13.02 -4.47
N SER A 31 -15.32 -12.03 -4.78
CA SER A 31 -14.51 -11.94 -5.98
C SER A 31 -13.10 -12.52 -5.76
N ASN A 32 -12.21 -12.29 -6.71
CA ASN A 32 -10.81 -12.73 -6.66
C ASN A 32 -9.93 -11.77 -5.83
N THR A 33 -10.52 -10.90 -5.01
CA THR A 33 -9.80 -9.99 -4.13
C THR A 33 -9.12 -10.75 -3.00
N TRP A 34 -7.84 -10.50 -2.81
CA TRP A 34 -7.05 -11.01 -1.68
C TRP A 34 -6.98 -9.93 -0.61
N VAL A 35 -7.09 -10.33 0.65
CA VAL A 35 -7.08 -9.41 1.80
C VAL A 35 -6.06 -9.89 2.81
N LEU A 36 -5.12 -9.01 3.17
CA LEU A 36 -4.25 -9.18 4.33
C LEU A 36 -4.57 -8.06 5.32
N HIS A 37 -4.80 -8.43 6.57
CA HIS A 37 -5.16 -7.50 7.63
C HIS A 37 -4.10 -7.55 8.73
N SER A 38 -3.75 -6.39 9.28
CA SER A 38 -3.06 -6.30 10.56
C SER A 38 -4.00 -5.80 11.63
N GLU A 39 -3.98 -6.46 12.78
CA GLU A 39 -4.60 -5.93 13.98
C GLU A 39 -3.60 -5.05 14.73
N ALA A 40 -4.06 -3.88 15.18
CA ALA A 40 -3.29 -3.06 16.09
C ALA A 40 -3.16 -3.79 17.44
N GLN A 41 -1.95 -3.91 17.97
CA GLN A 41 -1.73 -4.61 19.25
C GLN A 41 -2.02 -3.70 20.45
N THR A 42 -2.00 -2.38 20.21
CA THR A 42 -2.35 -1.34 21.19
C THR A 42 -3.15 -0.23 20.53
N GLU A 43 -3.87 0.58 21.32
CA GLU A 43 -4.62 1.75 20.80
C GLU A 43 -3.72 2.83 20.16
N GLN A 44 -2.40 2.75 20.39
CA GLN A 44 -1.41 3.67 19.84
C GLN A 44 -0.86 3.20 18.48
N GLU A 45 -1.16 1.96 18.08
CA GLU A 45 -0.75 1.38 16.81
C GLU A 45 -1.86 1.53 15.76
N GLY A 46 -1.47 1.79 14.52
CA GLY A 46 -2.39 1.76 13.38
C GLY A 46 -2.59 0.33 12.88
N SER A 47 -3.82 -0.01 12.48
CA SER A 47 -4.11 -1.19 11.67
C SER A 47 -3.95 -0.86 10.18
N PHE A 48 -3.64 -1.85 9.34
CA PHE A 48 -3.68 -1.73 7.90
C PHE A 48 -4.42 -2.90 7.25
N VAL A 49 -4.98 -2.63 6.06
CA VAL A 49 -5.52 -3.65 5.17
C VAL A 49 -4.78 -3.53 3.83
N LEU A 50 -4.12 -4.59 3.40
CA LEU A 50 -3.53 -4.72 2.07
C LEU A 50 -4.47 -5.53 1.18
N LEU A 51 -4.80 -4.96 0.02
CA LEU A 51 -5.75 -5.53 -0.94
C LEU A 51 -5.04 -5.89 -2.24
N GLY A 52 -5.08 -7.17 -2.61
CA GLY A 52 -4.72 -7.63 -3.94
C GLY A 52 -5.97 -7.66 -4.82
N VAL A 53 -6.04 -6.82 -5.84
CA VAL A 53 -7.20 -6.69 -6.74
C VAL A 53 -6.79 -6.86 -8.20
N ALA A 54 -7.75 -7.22 -9.06
CA ALA A 54 -7.52 -7.23 -10.50
C ALA A 54 -7.77 -5.85 -11.09
N HIS A 55 -7.07 -5.48 -12.16
CA HIS A 55 -7.44 -4.29 -12.93
C HIS A 55 -8.81 -4.50 -13.59
N THR A 56 -9.72 -3.54 -13.41
CA THR A 56 -11.03 -3.56 -14.09
C THR A 56 -11.55 -2.16 -14.36
N PHE A 57 -12.16 -2.00 -15.53
CA PHE A 57 -12.93 -0.81 -15.92
C PHE A 57 -14.43 -1.12 -16.03
N ASP A 58 -14.85 -2.32 -15.61
CA ASP A 58 -16.27 -2.69 -15.57
C ASP A 58 -16.90 -2.20 -14.26
N VAL A 59 -17.78 -1.21 -14.36
CA VAL A 59 -18.52 -0.63 -13.22
C VAL A 59 -19.34 -1.68 -12.47
N LYS A 60 -19.72 -2.78 -13.12
CA LYS A 60 -20.51 -3.87 -12.52
C LYS A 60 -19.65 -5.01 -11.99
N HIS A 61 -18.32 -4.88 -12.04
CA HIS A 61 -17.42 -5.94 -11.58
C HIS A 61 -17.62 -6.22 -10.09
N GLN A 62 -17.82 -7.48 -9.73
CA GLN A 62 -18.15 -7.90 -8.36
C GLN A 62 -17.10 -7.44 -7.32
N GLN A 63 -15.85 -7.29 -7.72
CA GLN A 63 -14.78 -6.78 -6.83
C GLN A 63 -15.05 -5.37 -6.29
N LEU A 64 -15.71 -4.49 -7.04
CA LEU A 64 -15.98 -3.13 -6.58
C LEU A 64 -16.96 -3.14 -5.40
N THR A 65 -17.87 -4.13 -5.37
CA THR A 65 -18.74 -4.36 -4.22
C THR A 65 -17.94 -4.83 -2.99
N ASP A 66 -16.96 -5.71 -3.19
CA ASP A 66 -16.09 -6.18 -2.11
C ASP A 66 -15.22 -5.03 -1.57
N LEU A 67 -14.61 -4.24 -2.46
CA LEU A 67 -13.82 -3.06 -2.12
C LEU A 67 -14.62 -2.07 -1.29
N LYS A 68 -15.83 -1.70 -1.74
CA LYS A 68 -16.71 -0.79 -1.00
C LYS A 68 -17.00 -1.29 0.41
N ARG A 69 -17.34 -2.58 0.53
CA ARG A 69 -17.66 -3.17 1.85
C ARG A 69 -16.43 -3.17 2.77
N ILE A 70 -15.26 -3.53 2.25
CA ILE A 70 -14.02 -3.51 3.02
C ILE A 70 -13.73 -2.09 3.49
N PHE A 71 -13.81 -1.11 2.58
CA PHE A 71 -13.59 0.30 2.88
C PHE A 71 -14.54 0.82 3.97
N GLU A 72 -15.84 0.54 3.85
CA GLU A 72 -16.86 0.97 4.83
C GLU A 72 -16.71 0.29 6.19
N THR A 73 -16.20 -0.95 6.20
CA THR A 73 -15.97 -1.71 7.44
C THR A 73 -14.69 -1.25 8.14
N PHE A 74 -13.60 -1.11 7.39
CA PHE A 74 -12.29 -0.74 7.90
C PHE A 74 -12.20 0.74 8.29
N LYS A 75 -12.92 1.61 7.57
CA LYS A 75 -12.93 3.07 7.78
C LYS A 75 -11.52 3.65 7.81
N PRO A 76 -10.77 3.57 6.71
CA PRO A 76 -9.38 4.02 6.68
C PRO A 76 -9.27 5.52 6.98
N SER A 77 -8.15 5.95 7.55
CA SER A 77 -7.78 7.37 7.65
C SER A 77 -6.88 7.82 6.49
N LEU A 78 -6.34 6.87 5.72
CA LEU A 78 -5.46 7.07 4.57
C LEU A 78 -5.67 5.92 3.57
N VAL A 79 -5.71 6.24 2.29
CA VAL A 79 -5.69 5.26 1.19
C VAL A 79 -4.37 5.37 0.45
N LEU A 80 -3.68 4.25 0.29
CA LEU A 80 -2.44 4.15 -0.48
C LEU A 80 -2.71 3.36 -1.76
N LEU A 81 -2.36 3.95 -2.90
CA LEU A 81 -2.64 3.42 -4.24
C LEU A 81 -1.34 3.21 -5.05
N GLU A 82 -1.29 2.16 -5.85
CA GLU A 82 -0.25 1.97 -6.88
C GLU A 82 -0.56 2.80 -8.15
N GLY A 83 0.43 3.00 -9.02
CA GLY A 83 0.26 3.71 -10.28
C GLY A 83 0.09 5.24 -10.17
N GLY A 84 0.52 5.85 -9.08
CA GLY A 84 0.51 7.31 -8.88
C GLY A 84 -0.84 7.92 -8.46
N THR A 85 -1.07 9.17 -8.85
CA THR A 85 -2.27 9.95 -8.48
C THR A 85 -3.33 9.89 -9.56
N TRP A 86 -4.50 9.36 -9.21
CA TRP A 86 -5.64 9.24 -10.11
C TRP A 86 -6.61 10.42 -9.95
N PRO A 87 -7.21 10.93 -11.05
CA PRO A 87 -8.09 12.10 -10.96
C PRO A 87 -9.43 11.75 -10.33
N SER A 88 -9.90 12.64 -9.45
CA SER A 88 -11.28 12.66 -8.94
C SER A 88 -12.33 12.65 -10.05
N LYS A 89 -13.46 12.02 -9.80
CA LYS A 89 -14.67 12.08 -10.62
C LYS A 89 -15.90 12.28 -9.74
N ASN A 90 -16.98 12.80 -10.34
CA ASN A 90 -18.18 13.17 -9.60
C ASN A 90 -19.13 11.99 -9.32
N ASN A 91 -18.88 10.81 -9.89
CA ASN A 91 -19.67 9.60 -9.68
C ASN A 91 -18.83 8.34 -9.92
N ILE A 92 -19.35 7.20 -9.48
CA ILE A 92 -18.69 5.89 -9.54
C ILE A 92 -18.43 5.46 -10.98
N GLU A 93 -19.43 5.60 -11.86
CA GLU A 93 -19.34 5.22 -13.27
C GLU A 93 -18.15 5.93 -13.94
N ALA A 94 -18.10 7.26 -13.83
CA ALA A 94 -17.03 8.07 -14.41
C ALA A 94 -15.65 7.77 -13.79
N ALA A 95 -15.61 7.46 -12.48
CA ALA A 95 -14.38 7.09 -11.79
C ALA A 95 -13.80 5.78 -12.35
N VAL A 96 -14.64 4.75 -12.45
CA VAL A 96 -14.25 3.43 -12.94
C VAL A 96 -13.93 3.46 -14.44
N GLU A 97 -14.74 4.14 -15.26
CA GLU A 97 -14.50 4.21 -16.71
C GLU A 97 -13.21 4.96 -17.05
N CYS A 98 -12.89 6.02 -16.29
CA CYS A 98 -11.63 6.75 -16.48
C CYS A 98 -10.42 5.94 -16.06
N CYS A 99 -10.48 5.38 -14.85
CA CYS A 99 -9.28 5.05 -14.11
C CYS A 99 -9.42 3.75 -13.31
N GLY A 100 -10.38 2.91 -13.67
CA GLY A 100 -10.57 1.56 -13.17
C GLY A 100 -10.92 1.47 -11.69
N GLU A 101 -10.51 0.38 -11.06
CA GLU A 101 -10.63 0.15 -9.62
C GLU A 101 -9.89 1.20 -8.79
N MET A 102 -8.82 1.80 -9.33
CA MET A 102 -8.08 2.86 -8.65
C MET A 102 -8.90 4.15 -8.59
N GLY A 103 -9.52 4.53 -9.72
CA GLY A 103 -10.48 5.63 -9.75
C GLY A 103 -11.65 5.41 -8.77
N PHE A 104 -12.14 4.18 -8.66
CA PHE A 104 -13.17 3.82 -7.67
C PHE A 104 -12.72 4.06 -6.23
N MET A 105 -11.50 3.63 -5.86
CA MET A 105 -10.96 3.86 -4.52
C MET A 105 -10.73 5.34 -4.22
N THR A 106 -10.23 6.11 -5.20
CA THR A 106 -10.12 7.58 -5.09
C THR A 106 -11.49 8.21 -4.84
N PHE A 107 -12.52 7.80 -5.59
CA PHE A 107 -13.88 8.29 -5.41
C PHE A 107 -14.39 8.02 -3.97
N LEU A 108 -14.26 6.79 -3.46
CA LEU A 108 -14.71 6.45 -2.11
C LEU A 108 -13.99 7.26 -1.02
N ALA A 109 -12.68 7.45 -1.17
CA ALA A 109 -11.87 8.24 -0.24
C ALA A 109 -12.32 9.71 -0.19
N GLU A 110 -12.51 10.33 -1.36
CA GLU A 110 -12.93 11.73 -1.45
C GLU A 110 -14.33 11.96 -0.90
N GLN A 111 -15.30 11.07 -1.20
CA GLN A 111 -16.64 11.14 -0.60
C GLN A 111 -16.60 11.08 0.94
N SER A 112 -15.55 10.47 1.49
CA SER A 112 -15.34 10.33 2.93
C SER A 112 -14.35 11.37 3.49
N SER A 113 -13.88 12.32 2.68
CA SER A 113 -12.83 13.29 3.04
C SER A 113 -11.53 12.64 3.55
N ILE A 114 -11.19 11.47 3.02
CA ILE A 114 -9.98 10.71 3.33
C ILE A 114 -8.89 11.04 2.31
N GLN A 115 -7.65 11.18 2.79
CA GLN A 115 -6.50 11.43 1.94
C GLN A 115 -6.14 10.19 1.10
N VAL A 116 -5.73 10.42 -0.15
CA VAL A 116 -5.21 9.40 -1.07
C VAL A 116 -3.77 9.77 -1.41
N GLU A 117 -2.86 8.82 -1.22
CA GLU A 117 -1.45 8.95 -1.60
C GLU A 117 -1.02 7.76 -2.45
N THR A 118 0.11 7.91 -3.14
CA THR A 118 0.71 6.76 -3.84
C THR A 118 1.60 5.95 -2.90
N TRP A 119 1.51 4.62 -2.97
CA TRP A 119 2.46 3.73 -2.30
C TRP A 119 3.82 3.70 -3.02
N GLU A 120 3.85 4.08 -4.30
CA GLU A 120 5.06 4.02 -5.11
C GLU A 120 6.09 5.06 -4.66
N GLY A 121 7.35 4.63 -4.63
CA GLY A 121 8.47 5.51 -4.36
C GLY A 121 8.76 6.46 -5.52
N ASN A 122 9.81 7.27 -5.35
CA ASN A 122 10.27 8.13 -6.43
C ASN A 122 10.89 7.28 -7.56
N LEU A 123 10.28 7.30 -8.75
CA LEU A 123 10.75 6.57 -9.94
C LEU A 123 12.23 6.79 -10.26
N LYS A 124 12.76 8.00 -10.03
CA LYS A 124 14.19 8.28 -10.24
C LYS A 124 15.05 7.51 -9.24
N GLN A 125 14.64 7.46 -7.98
CA GLN A 125 15.36 6.72 -6.95
C GLN A 125 15.28 5.22 -7.18
N GLU A 126 14.11 4.71 -7.59
CA GLU A 126 13.94 3.31 -7.98
C GLU A 126 14.84 2.96 -9.17
N ALA A 127 14.82 3.76 -10.24
CA ALA A 127 15.67 3.57 -11.41
C ALA A 127 17.17 3.59 -11.04
N LEU A 128 17.59 4.53 -10.18
CA LEU A 128 18.97 4.58 -9.69
C LEU A 128 19.34 3.34 -8.86
N SER A 129 18.45 2.87 -7.99
CA SER A 129 18.66 1.66 -7.19
C SER A 129 18.78 0.41 -8.05
N VAL A 130 17.94 0.26 -9.07
CA VAL A 130 18.03 -0.83 -10.05
C VAL A 130 19.35 -0.75 -10.82
N LEU A 131 19.71 0.44 -11.32
CA LEU A 131 20.98 0.63 -12.03
C LEU A 131 22.18 0.29 -11.14
N GLU A 132 22.20 0.73 -9.88
CA GLU A 132 23.26 0.41 -8.92
C GLU A 132 23.36 -1.09 -8.65
N LYS A 133 22.21 -1.75 -8.40
CA LYS A 133 22.14 -3.19 -8.12
C LYS A 133 22.65 -4.05 -9.29
N TYR A 134 22.38 -3.64 -10.53
CA TYR A 134 22.68 -4.42 -11.73
C TYR A 134 23.85 -3.86 -12.57
N ASN A 135 24.57 -2.84 -12.08
CA ASN A 135 25.70 -2.20 -12.79
C ASN A 135 26.94 -3.11 -12.98
N THR A 136 26.92 -4.34 -12.48
CA THR A 136 28.11 -5.20 -12.49
C THR A 136 28.27 -6.08 -13.73
N ARG A 137 27.35 -6.11 -14.71
CA ARG A 137 27.64 -6.68 -16.07
C ARG A 137 26.59 -6.63 -17.19
N GLY A 138 25.37 -6.09 -17.04
CA GLY A 138 24.30 -6.39 -18.03
C GLY A 138 23.28 -5.32 -18.41
N ALA A 139 23.19 -4.18 -17.74
CA ALA A 139 22.19 -3.18 -18.07
C ALA A 139 22.68 -2.24 -19.21
N GLN A 140 22.57 -2.68 -20.47
CA GLN A 140 22.50 -1.74 -21.59
C GLN A 140 21.19 -0.96 -21.46
N SER A 141 21.23 0.17 -20.76
CA SER A 141 20.07 1.05 -20.63
C SER A 141 19.83 1.81 -21.93
N ILE A 142 18.64 1.67 -22.51
CA ILE A 142 18.12 2.58 -23.53
C ILE A 142 17.55 3.80 -22.78
N LEU A 143 18.39 4.80 -22.55
CA LEU A 143 17.96 6.12 -22.08
C LEU A 143 17.49 6.96 -23.27
N CYS A 144 16.22 6.84 -23.65
CA CYS A 144 15.59 7.78 -24.56
C CYS A 144 15.16 9.02 -23.78
N THR A 145 16.01 10.04 -23.74
CA THR A 145 15.60 11.38 -23.29
C THR A 145 15.15 12.20 -24.49
N LYS A 146 13.99 12.85 -24.37
CA LYS A 146 13.50 13.80 -25.37
C LYS A 146 14.36 15.07 -25.28
N ALA A 147 14.86 15.51 -26.43
CA ALA A 147 15.93 16.49 -26.60
C ALA A 147 15.70 17.84 -25.89
N GLY A 148 16.76 18.35 -25.27
CA GLY A 148 16.81 19.71 -24.72
C GLY A 148 18.16 20.14 -24.11
N ALA A 149 19.05 19.21 -23.78
CA ALA A 149 20.43 19.53 -23.38
C ALA A 149 21.39 18.51 -23.99
N ALA A 150 22.52 18.99 -24.51
CA ALA A 150 23.44 18.23 -25.36
C ALA A 150 23.95 16.95 -24.69
N ILE A 151 23.60 15.80 -25.29
CA ILE A 151 24.14 14.48 -24.95
C ILE A 151 24.88 13.96 -26.20
N SER A 152 26.14 13.59 -25.99
CA SER A 152 27.08 13.04 -26.96
C SER A 152 26.56 11.74 -27.59
N THR A 153 26.71 11.64 -28.91
CA THR A 153 26.20 10.53 -29.73
C THR A 153 27.17 9.35 -29.76
N LYS A 154 26.89 8.32 -28.95
CA LYS A 154 27.29 6.95 -29.31
C LYS A 154 26.08 6.04 -29.15
N TRP A 155 25.50 5.68 -30.29
CA TRP A 155 24.24 4.95 -30.39
C TRP A 155 24.45 3.44 -30.39
N CYS A 156 23.74 2.71 -29.53
CA CYS A 156 23.48 1.28 -29.72
C CYS A 156 22.28 1.14 -30.67
N ARG A 157 22.50 0.47 -31.81
CA ARG A 157 21.41 -0.09 -32.62
C ARG A 157 21.11 -1.49 -32.10
N ALA A 158 19.83 -1.82 -31.96
CA ALA A 158 19.34 -3.17 -32.23
C ALA A 158 18.51 -3.08 -33.51
#